data_AF-H5Y5J7-F1
#
_entry.id   AF-H5Y5J7-F1
#
_cell.length_a   1.000
_cell.length_b   1.000
_cell.length_c   1.000
_cell.angle_alpha   90.00
_cell.angle_beta   90.00
_cell.angle_gamma   90.00
#
_symmetry.space_group_name_H-M   'P 1'
#
loop_
_entity.id
_entity.type
_entity.pdbx_description
1 polymer ?
#
loop_
_entity_poly.entity_id
_entity_poly.type
_entity_poly.pdbx_seq_one_letter_code
_entity_poly.pdbx_strand_id
1 'polypeptide(L)'
;MGINNQNYWAVIRNVWGLLPFLLILAMFILHLALPDKIFSQEERRYLAQWPVFHIETVFNGSYEAKVESYFSEQFPLRNLWVHIQESFNQILFNR
;
A
#
# COMPACT_ATOMS: atom_id res chain seq x y z
N MET A 1 21.86 -3.66 -34.74
CA MET A 1 22.57 -3.56 -33.45
C MET A 1 22.23 -4.81 -32.64
N GLY A 2 23.06 -5.86 -32.72
CA GLY A 2 22.77 -7.13 -32.03
C GLY A 2 23.10 -7.00 -30.56
N ILE A 3 22.08 -6.89 -29.71
CA ILE A 3 22.29 -6.94 -28.26
C ILE A 3 22.81 -8.36 -27.96
N ASN A 4 24.02 -8.46 -27.42
CA ASN A 4 24.62 -9.74 -27.09
C ASN A 4 23.79 -10.45 -25.98
N ASN A 5 23.77 -11.79 -25.98
CA ASN A 5 22.96 -12.59 -25.02
C ASN A 5 23.35 -12.31 -23.55
N GLN A 6 24.60 -11.97 -23.25
CA GLN A 6 25.06 -11.68 -21.89
C GLN A 6 24.51 -10.35 -21.32
N ASN A 7 24.33 -9.34 -22.17
CA ASN A 7 23.76 -8.05 -21.82
C ASN A 7 22.26 -8.17 -21.54
N TYR A 8 21.54 -9.09 -22.22
CA TYR A 8 20.11 -9.33 -21.96
C TYR A 8 19.86 -9.74 -20.52
N TRP A 9 20.62 -10.72 -20.01
CA TRP A 9 20.47 -11.17 -18.62
C TRP A 9 20.81 -10.08 -17.59
N ALA A 10 21.80 -9.25 -17.89
CA ALA A 10 22.14 -8.11 -17.04
C ALA A 10 21.02 -7.06 -17.01
N VAL A 11 20.43 -6.75 -18.17
CA VAL A 11 19.30 -5.82 -18.27
C VAL A 11 18.06 -6.39 -17.57
N ILE A 12 17.71 -7.65 -17.81
CA ILE A 12 16.56 -8.32 -17.19
C ILE A 12 16.69 -8.31 -15.66
N ARG A 13 17.87 -8.65 -15.13
CA ARG A 13 18.15 -8.63 -13.68
C ARG A 13 17.95 -7.24 -13.07
N ASN A 14 18.46 -6.20 -13.73
CA ASN A 14 18.34 -4.83 -13.24
C ASN A 14 16.88 -4.33 -13.29
N VAL A 15 16.15 -4.64 -14.37
CA VAL A 15 14.73 -4.31 -14.51
C VAL A 15 13.89 -5.01 -13.44
N TRP A 16 14.15 -6.29 -13.18
CA TRP A 16 13.49 -7.03 -12.11
C TRP A 16 13.72 -6.42 -10.73
N GLY A 17 14.94 -5.95 -10.45
CA GLY A 17 15.26 -5.30 -9.17
C GLY A 17 14.58 -3.94 -8.99
N LEU A 18 14.30 -3.21 -10.09
CA LEU A 18 13.68 -1.88 -10.05
C LEU A 18 12.15 -1.90 -9.94
N LEU A 19 11.52 -2.99 -10.39
CA LEU A 19 10.07 -3.16 -10.37
C LEU A 19 9.40 -2.89 -9.00
N PRO A 20 9.88 -3.44 -7.86
CA PRO A 20 9.26 -3.16 -6.57
C PRO A 20 9.39 -1.69 -6.14
N PHE A 21 10.51 -1.04 -6.46
CA PHE A 21 10.70 0.39 -6.15
C PHE A 21 9.73 1.27 -6.94
N LEU A 22 9.54 0.98 -8.22
CA LEU A 22 8.58 1.68 -9.06
C LEU A 22 7.14 1.48 -8.57
N LEU A 23 6.81 0.27 -8.11
CA LEU A 23 5.49 -0.02 -7.53
C LEU A 23 5.24 0.79 -6.25
N ILE A 24 6.19 0.81 -5.32
CA ILE A 24 6.09 1.59 -4.07
C ILE A 24 5.96 3.09 -4.39
N LEU A 25 6.76 3.60 -5.32
CA LEU A 25 6.71 5.00 -5.74
C LEU A 25 5.35 5.35 -6.36
N ALA A 26 4.81 4.48 -7.22
CA ALA A 26 3.49 4.68 -7.81
C ALA A 26 2.38 4.69 -6.75
N MET A 27 2.44 3.79 -5.75
CA MET A 27 1.50 3.78 -4.63
C MET A 27 1.61 5.04 -3.78
N PHE A 28 2.82 5.55 -3.55
CA PHE A 28 3.03 6.81 -2.83
C PHE A 28 2.43 8.01 -3.57
N ILE A 29 2.69 8.14 -4.87
CA ILE A 29 2.11 9.20 -5.70
C ILE A 29 0.59 9.10 -5.70
N LEU A 30 0.05 7.89 -5.80
CA LEU A 30 -1.39 7.65 -5.80
C LEU A 30 -2.02 8.05 -4.45
N HIS A 31 -1.35 7.75 -3.33
CA HIS A 31 -1.79 8.16 -2.00
C HIS A 31 -1.81 9.70 -1.84
N LEU A 32 -0.83 10.40 -2.40
CA LEU A 32 -0.82 11.88 -2.39
C LEU A 32 -1.85 12.51 -3.34
N ALA A 33 -2.14 11.84 -4.45
CA ALA A 33 -3.04 12.36 -5.48
C ALA A 33 -4.52 12.11 -5.17
N LEU A 34 -4.84 11.04 -4.44
CA LEU A 34 -6.22 10.74 -4.06
C LEU A 34 -6.62 11.53 -2.81
N PRO A 35 -7.82 12.12 -2.78
CA PRO A 35 -8.35 12.70 -1.55
C PRO A 35 -8.61 11.60 -0.51
N ASP A 36 -8.34 11.92 0.76
CA ASP A 36 -8.60 11.03 1.87
C ASP A 36 -10.07 10.60 1.90
N LYS A 37 -10.29 9.29 2.05
CA LYS A 37 -11.63 8.74 2.17
C LYS A 37 -12.16 9.02 3.58
N ILE A 38 -13.36 9.59 3.65
CA ILE A 38 -14.01 9.92 4.92
C ILE A 38 -14.86 8.76 5.43
N PHE A 39 -15.46 7.99 4.51
CA PHE A 39 -16.36 6.89 4.83
C PHE A 39 -16.06 5.67 3.97
N SER A 40 -15.96 4.51 4.62
CA SER A 40 -15.88 3.21 3.95
C SER A 40 -17.29 2.63 3.81
N GLN A 41 -17.79 2.51 2.58
CA GLN A 41 -19.07 1.85 2.32
C GLN A 41 -19.00 0.33 2.59
N GLU A 42 -17.84 -0.27 2.37
CA GLU A 42 -17.61 -1.71 2.55
C GLU A 42 -17.66 -2.10 4.03
N GLU A 43 -17.04 -1.31 4.90
CA GLU A 43 -17.00 -1.56 6.34
C GLU A 43 -18.11 -0.83 7.12
N ARG A 44 -18.93 0.00 6.45
CA ARG A 44 -19.98 0.86 7.04
C ARG A 44 -19.48 1.70 8.23
N ARG A 45 -18.29 2.28 8.11
CA ARG A 45 -17.64 3.06 9.18
C ARG A 45 -16.92 4.28 8.63
N TYR A 46 -16.81 5.32 9.46
CA TYR A 46 -15.93 6.45 9.21
C TYR A 46 -14.47 6.03 9.34
N LEU A 47 -13.66 6.42 8.37
CA LEU A 47 -12.24 6.09 8.33
C LEU A 47 -11.45 7.07 9.20
N ALA A 48 -10.36 6.59 9.77
CA ALA A 48 -9.39 7.37 10.49
C ALA A 48 -8.94 8.55 9.61
N GLN A 49 -9.00 9.74 10.20
CA GLN A 49 -8.56 10.99 9.61
C GLN A 49 -7.19 11.34 10.16
N TRP A 50 -6.53 12.31 9.52
CA TRP A 50 -5.21 12.76 9.94
C TRP A 50 -5.21 13.11 11.44
N PRO A 51 -4.39 12.44 12.27
CA PRO A 51 -4.43 12.68 13.70
C PRO A 51 -3.91 14.07 14.03
N VAL A 52 -4.59 14.76 14.95
CA VAL A 52 -4.13 16.05 15.46
C VAL A 52 -2.85 15.80 16.27
N PHE A 53 -1.80 16.57 15.95
CA PHE A 53 -0.52 16.46 16.64
C PHE A 53 -0.65 17.01 18.06
N HIS A 54 -0.51 16.13 19.06
CA HIS A 54 -0.46 16.50 20.47
C HIS A 54 0.77 15.87 21.13
N ILE A 55 1.61 16.70 21.76
CA ILE A 55 2.86 16.27 22.42
C ILE A 55 2.60 15.18 23.47
N GLU A 56 1.52 15.30 24.24
CA GLU A 56 1.12 14.30 25.24
C GLU A 56 0.82 12.93 24.61
N THR A 57 0.22 12.91 23.41
CA THR A 57 -0.09 11.68 22.67
C THR A 57 1.14 11.07 22.00
N VAL A 58 2.17 11.87 21.77
CA VAL A 58 3.46 11.39 21.25
C VAL A 58 4.22 10.67 22.35
N PHE A 59 4.29 11.25 23.54
CA PHE A 59 4.97 10.63 24.69
C PHE A 59 4.27 9.38 25.21
N ASN A 60 2.95 9.27 25.05
CA ASN A 60 2.20 8.09 25.47
C ASN A 60 2.09 6.99 24.40
N GLY A 61 2.67 7.18 23.20
CA GLY A 61 2.63 6.22 22.09
C GLY A 61 1.30 6.11 21.35
N SER A 62 0.23 6.75 21.83
CA SER A 62 -1.10 6.70 21.18
C SER A 62 -1.14 7.46 19.85
N TYR A 63 -0.23 8.40 19.63
CA TYR A 63 -0.10 9.11 18.35
C TYR A 63 0.35 8.15 17.24
N GLU A 64 1.33 7.28 17.52
CA GLU A 64 1.81 6.29 16.55
C GLU A 64 0.69 5.34 16.12
N ALA A 65 -0.07 4.79 17.07
CA ALA A 65 -1.20 3.92 16.77
C ALA A 65 -2.27 4.61 15.90
N LYS A 66 -2.53 5.91 16.13
CA LYS A 66 -3.46 6.68 15.30
C LYS A 66 -2.93 6.93 13.90
N VAL A 67 -1.63 7.20 13.76
CA VAL A 67 -0.96 7.36 12.47
C VAL A 67 -0.98 6.04 11.69
N GLU A 68 -0.68 4.92 12.35
CA GLU A 68 -0.70 3.59 11.74
C GLU A 68 -2.11 3.23 11.26
N SER A 69 -3.14 3.48 12.09
CA SER A 69 -4.54 3.28 11.73
C SER A 69 -4.92 4.16 10.53
N TYR A 70 -4.50 5.42 10.51
CA TYR A 70 -4.73 6.32 9.37
C TYR A 70 -4.09 5.79 8.09
N PHE A 71 -2.79 5.45 8.10
CA PHE A 71 -2.09 4.97 6.92
C PHE A 71 -2.68 3.66 6.40
N SER A 72 -3.03 2.74 7.30
CA SER A 72 -3.62 1.45 6.94
C SER A 72 -4.99 1.60 6.28
N GLU A 73 -5.77 2.58 6.73
CA GLU A 73 -7.12 2.83 6.23
C GLU A 73 -7.15 3.68 4.94
N GLN A 74 -6.19 4.60 4.78
CA GLN A 74 -6.07 5.47 3.60
C GLN A 74 -5.16 4.89 2.50
N PHE A 75 -4.67 3.66 2.66
CA PHE A 75 -3.82 3.04 1.65
C PHE A 75 -4.56 2.88 0.31
N PRO A 76 -4.02 3.42 -0.80
CA PRO A 76 -4.71 3.39 -2.07
C PRO A 76 -4.86 1.95 -2.57
N LEU A 77 -5.99 1.65 -3.19
CA LEU A 77 -6.32 0.32 -3.72
C LEU A 77 -6.31 -0.81 -2.66
N ARG A 78 -6.39 -0.51 -1.35
CA ARG A 78 -6.51 -1.54 -0.28
C ARG A 78 -7.52 -2.63 -0.63
N ASN A 79 -8.69 -2.24 -1.12
CA ASN A 79 -9.79 -3.17 -1.40
C ASN A 79 -9.41 -4.19 -2.49
N LEU A 80 -8.56 -3.81 -3.46
CA LEU A 80 -8.03 -4.73 -4.46
C LEU A 80 -7.14 -5.79 -3.79
N TRP A 81 -6.23 -5.39 -2.90
CA TRP A 81 -5.37 -6.32 -2.16
C TRP A 81 -6.19 -7.28 -1.29
N VAL A 82 -7.20 -6.76 -0.59
CA VAL A 82 -8.12 -7.58 0.21
C VAL A 82 -8.87 -8.58 -0.67
N HIS A 83 -9.40 -8.16 -1.83
CA HIS A 83 -10.06 -9.07 -2.77
C HIS A 83 -9.12 -10.13 -3.33
N ILE A 84 -7.87 -9.78 -3.65
CA ILE A 84 -6.86 -10.73 -4.11
C ILE A 84 -6.57 -11.76 -3.01
N GLN A 85 -6.37 -11.30 -1.78
CA GLN A 85 -6.13 -12.19 -0.65
C GLN A 85 -7.32 -13.11 -0.39
N GLU A 86 -8.54 -12.58 -0.44
CA GLU A 86 -9.76 -13.36 -0.25
C GLU A 86 -9.93 -14.41 -1.37
N SER A 87 -9.69 -14.02 -2.62
CA SER A 87 -9.73 -14.93 -3.77
C SER A 87 -8.66 -16.03 -3.65
N PHE A 88 -7.46 -15.67 -3.19
CA PHE A 88 -6.37 -16.62 -2.98
C PHE A 88 -6.69 -17.60 -1.85
N ASN A 89 -7.23 -17.09 -0.73
CA ASN A 89 -7.70 -17.91 0.38
C ASN A 89 -8.82 -18.84 -0.06
N GLN A 90 -9.78 -18.36 -0.86
CA GLN A 90 -10.83 -19.22 -1.40
C GLN A 90 -10.23 -20.33 -2.25
N ILE A 91 -9.31 -20.04 -3.17
CA ILE A 91 -8.67 -21.09 -3.99
C ILE A 91 -7.88 -22.09 -3.14
N LEU A 92 -7.17 -21.61 -2.12
CA LEU A 92 -6.29 -22.41 -1.27
C LEU A 92 -7.06 -23.29 -0.26
N PHE A 93 -8.12 -22.75 0.33
CA PHE A 93 -8.90 -23.37 1.40
C PHE A 93 -10.25 -23.94 0.93
N ASN A 94 -10.65 -23.76 -0.33
CA ASN A 94 -11.78 -24.49 -0.93
C ASN A 94 -11.38 -25.94 -1.32
N ARG A 95 -10.71 -26.61 -0.39
CA ARG A 95 -10.59 -28.07 -0.29
C ARG A 95 -11.27 -28.54 0.99
#